data_AF-A0A2D7FYV7-F1
#
_entry.id   AF-A0A2D7FYV7-F1
#
_cell.length_a   1.000
_cell.length_b   1.000
_cell.length_c   1.000
_cell.angle_alpha   90.00
_cell.angle_beta   90.00
_cell.angle_gamma   90.00
#
_symmetry.space_group_name_H-M   'P 1'
#
loop_
_entity.id
_entity.type
_entity.pdbx_description
1 polymer ?
#
loop_
_entity_poly.entity_id
_entity_poly.type
_entity_poly.pdbx_seq_one_letter_code
_entity_poly.pdbx_strand_id
1 'polypeptide(L)'
;MINFLRVCLVFSLFPLTVSAAELALDPNSFFDANFTIDSTYTSDGKTYQVSASGEAGPYGRVYLSYEFTDKQDLGDRGEYTGHAWTQNGETIATATLQGIYVKNGALFKLYGLNTLSDGKFHYAIGHVDFVAQTMTFKVADILTAD
;
A
#
# COMPACT_ATOMS: atom_id res chain seq x y z
N MET A 1 -18.02 -7.07 53.40
CA MET A 1 -18.31 -6.13 52.28
C MET A 1 -17.12 -5.23 51.93
N ILE A 2 -16.48 -4.56 52.90
CA ILE A 2 -15.31 -3.67 52.67
C ILE A 2 -14.10 -4.37 52.00
N ASN A 3 -13.79 -5.62 52.38
CA ASN A 3 -12.67 -6.34 51.77
C ASN A 3 -12.92 -6.73 50.31
N PHE A 4 -14.17 -6.98 49.92
CA PHE A 4 -14.53 -7.27 48.53
C PHE A 4 -14.41 -6.02 47.66
N LEU A 5 -14.87 -4.87 48.17
CA LEU A 5 -14.75 -3.57 47.49
C LEU A 5 -13.28 -3.14 47.34
N ARG A 6 -12.43 -3.40 48.34
CA ARG A 6 -10.98 -3.15 48.29
C ARG A 6 -10.27 -4.04 47.27
N VAL A 7 -10.65 -5.31 47.16
CA VAL A 7 -10.10 -6.23 46.14
C VAL A 7 -10.49 -5.80 44.72
N CYS A 8 -11.74 -5.36 44.51
CA CYS A 8 -12.15 -4.80 43.21
C CYS A 8 -11.38 -3.52 42.84
N LEU A 9 -11.10 -2.63 43.80
CA LEU A 9 -10.37 -1.38 43.55
C LEU A 9 -8.89 -1.61 43.18
N VAL A 10 -8.28 -2.67 43.69
CA VAL A 10 -6.89 -3.04 43.36
C VAL A 10 -6.79 -3.66 41.96
N PHE A 11 -7.81 -4.41 41.53
CA PHE A 11 -7.87 -4.98 40.18
C PHE A 11 -8.07 -3.91 39.08
N SER A 12 -8.70 -2.78 39.39
CA SER A 12 -8.89 -1.66 38.44
C SER A 12 -7.64 -0.81 38.20
N LEU A 13 -6.55 -1.03 38.95
CA LEU A 13 -5.30 -0.26 38.85
C LEU A 13 -4.20 -0.99 38.06
N PHE A 14 -4.51 -2.12 37.43
CA PHE A 14 -3.56 -2.74 36.50
C PHE A 14 -3.44 -1.88 35.24
N PRO A 15 -2.27 -1.30 34.92
CA PRO A 15 -2.06 -0.67 33.63
C PRO A 15 -2.21 -1.73 32.53
N LEU A 16 -3.26 -1.59 31.73
CA LEU A 16 -3.40 -2.29 30.46
C LEU A 16 -2.36 -1.68 29.49
N THR A 17 -1.17 -2.25 29.45
CA THR A 17 -0.20 -1.89 28.42
C THR A 17 -0.64 -2.54 27.10
N VAL A 18 -1.19 -1.72 26.19
CA VAL A 18 -1.41 -2.12 24.81
C VAL A 18 -0.14 -1.80 24.04
N SER A 19 0.55 -2.83 23.54
CA SER A 19 1.60 -2.68 22.52
C SER A 19 0.99 -3.01 21.15
N ALA A 20 1.11 -2.10 20.19
CA ALA A 20 0.83 -2.37 18.79
C ALA A 20 2.14 -2.33 18.01
N ALA A 21 2.29 -3.21 17.02
CA ALA A 21 3.34 -3.06 16.03
C ALA A 21 2.94 -1.92 15.07
N GLU A 22 3.80 -0.92 14.94
CA GLU A 22 3.63 0.19 14.00
C GLU A 22 4.69 0.07 12.90
N LEU A 23 4.29 0.42 11.67
CA LEU A 23 5.26 0.60 10.59
C LEU A 23 5.88 1.99 10.74
N ALA A 24 7.18 2.07 10.97
CA ALA A 24 7.88 3.33 11.13
C ALA A 24 7.92 4.08 9.78
N LEU A 25 7.13 5.13 9.64
CA LEU A 25 7.08 5.97 8.45
C LEU A 25 7.77 7.32 8.72
N ASP A 26 8.49 7.86 7.73
CA ASP A 26 9.02 9.22 7.82
C ASP A 26 7.88 10.23 7.65
N PRO A 27 7.53 11.03 8.70
CA PRO A 27 6.44 11.98 8.65
C PRO A 27 6.62 13.10 7.61
N ASN A 28 7.84 13.34 7.13
CA ASN A 28 8.15 14.38 6.15
C ASN A 28 8.22 13.86 4.71
N SER A 29 8.08 12.55 4.51
CA SER A 29 8.23 11.90 3.20
C SER A 29 6.93 11.74 2.43
N PHE A 30 5.79 12.18 2.99
CA PHE A 30 4.49 11.93 2.37
C PHE A 30 4.33 12.62 1.02
N PHE A 31 3.92 11.87 0.00
CA PHE A 31 3.56 12.41 -1.30
C PHE A 31 2.37 11.68 -1.94
N ASP A 32 1.76 12.37 -2.90
CA ASP A 32 0.69 11.84 -3.74
C ASP A 32 1.24 11.21 -5.02
N ALA A 33 0.66 10.08 -5.40
CA ALA A 33 0.88 9.48 -6.71
C ALA A 33 -0.47 9.21 -7.39
N ASN A 34 -0.66 9.82 -8.57
CA ASN A 34 -1.92 9.80 -9.29
C ASN A 34 -1.67 9.31 -10.71
N PHE A 35 -2.42 8.27 -11.10
CA PHE A 35 -2.25 7.56 -12.36
C PHE A 35 -3.58 7.37 -13.07
N THR A 36 -3.49 7.27 -14.40
CA THR A 36 -4.55 6.82 -15.29
C THR A 36 -4.23 5.41 -15.76
N ILE A 37 -5.24 4.53 -15.74
CA ILE A 37 -5.11 3.17 -16.25
C ILE A 37 -5.01 3.21 -17.78
N ASP A 38 -3.92 2.66 -18.31
CA ASP A 38 -3.67 2.62 -19.75
C ASP A 38 -4.27 1.35 -20.37
N SER A 39 -4.11 0.20 -19.72
CA SER A 39 -4.72 -1.05 -20.16
C SER A 39 -4.94 -2.05 -19.02
N THR A 40 -5.85 -2.99 -19.28
CA THR A 40 -6.06 -4.18 -18.44
C THR A 40 -6.09 -5.41 -19.33
N TYR A 41 -5.55 -6.53 -18.84
CA TYR A 41 -5.44 -7.77 -19.59
C TYR A 41 -5.51 -8.99 -18.67
N THR A 42 -6.07 -10.09 -19.16
CA THR A 42 -5.98 -11.40 -18.54
C THR A 42 -5.98 -12.47 -19.62
N SER A 43 -5.23 -13.55 -19.41
CA SER A 43 -5.16 -14.72 -20.31
C SER A 43 -5.92 -15.94 -19.75
N ASP A 44 -6.10 -15.99 -18.43
CA ASP A 44 -6.62 -17.15 -17.69
C ASP A 44 -7.91 -16.85 -16.90
N GLY A 45 -8.33 -15.57 -16.84
CA GLY A 45 -9.46 -15.12 -16.03
C GLY A 45 -9.22 -15.19 -14.52
N LYS A 46 -7.98 -15.35 -14.08
CA LYS A 46 -7.57 -15.44 -12.67
C LYS A 46 -6.48 -14.44 -12.32
N THR A 47 -5.56 -14.22 -13.25
CA THR A 47 -4.44 -13.30 -13.15
C THR A 47 -4.74 -12.08 -14.02
N TYR A 48 -4.76 -10.90 -13.42
CA TYR A 48 -5.12 -9.65 -14.09
C TYR A 48 -3.94 -8.71 -14.12
N GLN A 49 -3.48 -8.38 -15.32
CA GLN A 49 -2.42 -7.40 -15.54
C GLN A 49 -3.02 -6.03 -15.80
N VAL A 50 -2.43 -5.00 -15.21
CA VAL A 50 -2.88 -3.61 -15.33
C VAL A 50 -1.68 -2.72 -15.54
N SER A 51 -1.70 -1.87 -16.55
CA SER A 51 -0.70 -0.80 -16.72
C SER A 51 -1.33 0.56 -16.44
N ALA A 52 -0.52 1.47 -15.92
CA ALA A 52 -0.95 2.85 -15.68
C ALA A 52 0.23 3.80 -15.82
N SER A 53 -0.08 5.05 -16.14
CA SER A 53 0.90 6.12 -16.23
C SER A 53 0.40 7.39 -15.53
N GLY A 54 1.30 8.17 -14.96
CA GLY A 54 0.91 9.25 -14.07
C GLY A 54 2.08 10.00 -13.47
N GLU A 55 1.79 10.80 -12.45
CA GLU A 55 2.78 11.58 -11.70
C GLU A 55 2.88 11.05 -10.26
N ALA A 56 4.10 10.88 -9.75
CA ALA A 56 4.35 10.39 -8.40
C ALA A 56 5.39 11.26 -7.66
N GLY A 57 4.91 12.24 -6.90
CA GLY A 57 5.74 13.12 -6.06
C GLY A 57 7.07 13.54 -6.70
N PRO A 58 8.22 13.27 -6.06
CA PRO A 58 9.54 13.68 -6.57
C PRO A 58 10.01 12.89 -7.80
N TYR A 59 9.36 11.75 -8.11
CA TYR A 59 9.69 10.91 -9.26
C TYR A 59 9.12 11.45 -10.58
N GLY A 60 8.16 12.39 -10.53
CA GLY A 60 7.54 12.95 -11.72
C GLY A 60 6.78 11.87 -12.50
N ARG A 61 6.94 11.86 -13.83
CA ARG A 61 6.22 10.92 -14.71
C ARG A 61 6.67 9.49 -14.49
N VAL A 62 5.75 8.64 -14.07
CA VAL A 62 5.98 7.22 -13.77
C VAL A 62 5.07 6.35 -14.63
N TYR A 63 5.62 5.24 -15.10
CA TYR A 63 4.91 4.15 -15.76
C TYR A 63 4.98 2.94 -14.86
N LEU A 64 3.84 2.32 -14.59
CA LEU A 64 3.78 1.15 -13.73
C LEU A 64 2.94 0.03 -14.35
N SER A 65 3.22 -1.17 -13.87
CA SER A 65 2.44 -2.37 -14.13
C SER A 65 2.16 -3.11 -12.83
N TYR A 66 0.97 -3.69 -12.76
CA TYR A 66 0.55 -4.60 -11.70
C TYR A 66 0.10 -5.93 -12.30
N GLU A 67 0.32 -6.99 -11.55
CA GLU A 67 -0.29 -8.30 -11.71
C GLU A 67 -1.06 -8.60 -10.43
N PHE A 68 -2.39 -8.64 -10.54
CA PHE A 68 -3.31 -8.97 -9.45
C PHE A 68 -3.65 -10.46 -9.49
N THR A 69 -3.66 -11.07 -8.31
CA THR A 69 -3.99 -12.48 -8.10
C THR A 69 -4.87 -12.64 -6.87
N ASP A 70 -5.70 -13.68 -6.85
CA ASP A 70 -6.41 -14.16 -5.67
C ASP A 70 -6.01 -15.61 -5.41
N LYS A 71 -4.86 -15.80 -4.77
CA LYS A 71 -4.25 -17.14 -4.62
C LYS A 71 -4.98 -18.01 -3.59
N GLN A 72 -5.91 -17.44 -2.83
CA GLN A 72 -6.68 -18.13 -1.81
C GLN A 72 -8.16 -18.28 -2.19
N ASP A 73 -8.53 -17.91 -3.42
CA ASP A 73 -9.90 -17.97 -3.95
C ASP A 73 -10.94 -17.26 -3.06
N LEU A 74 -10.58 -16.07 -2.54
CA LEU A 74 -11.39 -15.27 -1.61
C LEU A 74 -12.44 -14.40 -2.32
N GLY A 75 -12.26 -14.12 -3.61
CA GLY A 75 -13.15 -13.38 -4.50
C GLY A 75 -13.16 -11.85 -4.32
N ASP A 76 -12.94 -11.36 -3.10
CA ASP A 76 -12.98 -9.93 -2.77
C ASP A 76 -11.61 -9.33 -2.39
N ARG A 77 -10.57 -10.14 -2.31
CA ARG A 77 -9.22 -9.72 -1.89
C ARG A 77 -8.17 -10.65 -2.45
N GLY A 78 -6.92 -10.22 -2.39
CA GLY A 78 -5.80 -11.00 -2.86
C GLY A 78 -4.50 -10.23 -2.79
N GLU A 79 -3.53 -10.69 -3.54
CA GLU A 79 -2.17 -10.16 -3.61
C GLU A 79 -1.89 -9.54 -4.97
N TYR A 80 -0.93 -8.63 -5.00
CA TYR A 80 -0.38 -8.12 -6.26
C TYR A 80 1.14 -8.01 -6.21
N THR A 81 1.73 -8.11 -7.39
CA THR A 81 3.12 -7.70 -7.66
C THR A 81 3.14 -6.71 -8.82
N GLY A 82 4.24 -6.01 -9.03
CA GLY A 82 4.32 -5.00 -10.07
C GLY A 82 5.70 -4.37 -10.20
N HIS A 83 5.79 -3.48 -11.17
CA HIS A 83 7.01 -2.71 -11.45
C HIS A 83 6.65 -1.25 -11.69
N ALA A 84 7.54 -0.35 -11.29
CA ALA A 84 7.50 1.04 -11.72
C ALA A 84 8.80 1.40 -12.42
N TRP A 85 8.71 2.29 -13.39
CA TRP A 85 9.83 2.89 -14.08
C TRP A 85 9.56 4.37 -14.31
N THR A 86 10.59 5.19 -14.13
CA THR A 86 10.55 6.61 -14.43
C THR A 86 11.86 7.09 -15.00
N GLN A 87 11.76 8.16 -15.79
CA GLN A 87 12.88 9.02 -16.13
C GLN A 87 12.48 10.47 -15.80
N ASN A 88 13.21 11.07 -14.87
CA ASN A 88 13.08 12.49 -14.51
C ASN A 88 14.39 13.21 -14.87
N GLY A 89 14.40 13.87 -16.03
CA GLY A 89 15.62 14.40 -16.63
C GLY A 89 16.59 13.28 -17.02
N GLU A 90 17.80 13.30 -16.45
CA GLU A 90 18.82 12.26 -16.63
C GLU A 90 18.70 11.12 -15.62
N THR A 91 17.88 11.28 -14.58
CA THR A 91 17.75 10.28 -13.51
C THR A 91 16.72 9.23 -13.92
N ILE A 92 17.13 7.96 -13.92
CA ILE A 92 16.25 6.81 -14.08
C ILE A 92 16.08 6.16 -12.72
N ALA A 93 14.83 5.87 -12.34
CA ALA A 93 14.52 5.08 -11.15
C ALA A 93 13.54 3.97 -11.49
N THR A 94 13.69 2.84 -10.80
CA THR A 94 12.79 1.69 -10.91
C THR A 94 12.32 1.25 -9.53
N ALA A 95 11.20 0.54 -9.50
CA ALA A 95 10.69 -0.06 -8.27
C ALA A 95 10.10 -1.44 -8.52
N THR A 96 10.16 -2.30 -7.50
CA THR A 96 9.26 -3.44 -7.36
C THR A 96 8.10 -3.04 -6.46
N LEU A 97 6.89 -3.30 -6.94
CA LEU A 97 5.65 -3.00 -6.23
C LEU A 97 5.04 -4.31 -5.76
N GLN A 98 4.62 -4.39 -4.51
CA GLN A 98 4.08 -5.63 -3.97
C GLN A 98 3.19 -5.36 -2.77
N GLY A 99 2.12 -6.12 -2.64
CA GLY A 99 1.15 -5.87 -1.59
C GLY A 99 -0.11 -6.70 -1.70
N ILE A 100 -1.14 -6.22 -1.02
CA ILE A 100 -2.47 -6.82 -0.99
C ILE A 100 -3.52 -5.82 -1.42
N TYR A 101 -4.63 -6.32 -1.93
CA TYR A 101 -5.82 -5.52 -2.20
C TYR A 101 -7.04 -6.08 -1.50
N VAL A 102 -7.99 -5.19 -1.19
CA VAL A 102 -9.34 -5.54 -0.75
C VAL A 102 -10.34 -4.72 -1.56
N LYS A 103 -11.32 -5.39 -2.15
CA LYS A 103 -12.43 -4.77 -2.86
C LYS A 103 -13.41 -4.16 -1.87
N ASN A 104 -13.70 -2.88 -2.04
CA ASN A 104 -14.70 -2.13 -1.30
C ASN A 104 -15.71 -1.53 -2.28
N GLY A 105 -16.78 -2.28 -2.57
CA GLY A 105 -17.75 -1.91 -3.60
C GLY A 105 -17.11 -1.86 -4.99
N ALA A 106 -17.06 -0.67 -5.59
CA ALA A 106 -16.46 -0.43 -6.91
C ALA A 106 -14.94 -0.20 -6.84
N LEU A 107 -14.39 0.13 -5.68
CA LEU A 107 -12.99 0.49 -5.50
C LEU A 107 -12.16 -0.70 -5.01
N PHE A 108 -10.93 -0.79 -5.47
CA PHE A 108 -9.94 -1.74 -4.95
C PHE A 108 -8.97 -0.94 -4.08
N LYS A 109 -8.98 -1.20 -2.77
CA LYS A 109 -8.04 -0.56 -1.85
C LYS A 109 -6.76 -1.39 -1.77
N LEU A 110 -5.63 -0.78 -2.05
CA LEU A 110 -4.31 -1.41 -2.06
C LEU A 110 -3.51 -0.99 -0.83
N TYR A 111 -2.68 -1.92 -0.34
CA TYR A 111 -1.67 -1.72 0.68
C TYR A 111 -0.36 -2.34 0.18
N GLY A 112 0.67 -1.52 0.00
CA GLY A 112 1.92 -1.92 -0.65
C GLY A 112 3.17 -1.61 0.15
N LEU A 113 4.17 -2.50 0.05
CA LEU A 113 5.52 -2.36 0.58
C LEU A 113 6.50 -2.47 -0.59
N ASN A 114 6.97 -1.34 -1.10
CA ASN A 114 7.68 -1.26 -2.37
C ASN A 114 9.18 -1.04 -2.14
N THR A 115 10.01 -1.55 -3.05
CA THR A 115 11.47 -1.35 -3.02
C THR A 115 11.90 -0.55 -4.23
N LEU A 116 12.74 0.46 -4.03
CA LEU A 116 13.18 1.38 -5.08
C LEU A 116 14.67 1.25 -5.36
N SER A 117 15.06 1.56 -6.61
CA SER A 117 16.45 1.52 -7.05
C SER A 117 17.34 2.57 -6.39
N ASP A 118 16.76 3.60 -5.77
CA ASP A 118 17.46 4.63 -5.00
C ASP A 118 17.74 4.22 -3.55
N GLY A 119 17.41 2.98 -3.18
CA GLY A 119 17.65 2.41 -1.85
C GLY A 119 16.52 2.66 -0.85
N LYS A 120 15.44 3.34 -1.26
CA LYS A 120 14.28 3.57 -0.39
C LYS A 120 13.32 2.38 -0.36
N PHE A 121 12.58 2.31 0.74
CA PHE A 121 11.39 1.49 0.86
C PHE A 121 10.18 2.40 1.01
N HIS A 122 9.13 2.16 0.23
CA HIS A 122 7.89 2.93 0.34
C HIS A 122 6.78 2.07 0.92
N TYR A 123 5.99 2.67 1.80
CA TYR A 123 4.65 2.20 2.09
C TYR A 123 3.65 3.00 1.25
N ALA A 124 2.72 2.30 0.59
CA ALA A 124 1.70 2.93 -0.22
C ALA A 124 0.31 2.42 0.18
N ILE A 125 -0.62 3.34 0.41
CA ILE A 125 -2.05 3.03 0.49
C ILE A 125 -2.74 3.74 -0.66
N GLY A 126 -3.54 3.02 -1.43
CA GLY A 126 -4.23 3.61 -2.56
C GLY A 126 -5.55 2.99 -2.90
N HIS A 127 -6.20 3.59 -3.88
CA HIS A 127 -7.44 3.11 -4.48
C HIS A 127 -7.26 3.00 -5.98
N VAL A 128 -7.71 1.86 -6.53
CA VAL A 128 -7.86 1.65 -7.97
C VAL A 128 -9.34 1.65 -8.28
N ASP A 129 -9.74 2.52 -9.21
CA ASP A 129 -11.07 2.57 -9.79
C ASP A 129 -10.97 2.18 -11.27
N PHE A 130 -11.33 0.94 -11.58
CA PHE A 130 -11.30 0.42 -12.94
C PHE A 130 -12.38 1.04 -13.84
N VAL A 131 -13.46 1.59 -13.27
CA VAL A 131 -14.53 2.24 -14.02
C VAL A 131 -14.11 3.65 -14.40
N ALA A 132 -13.57 4.40 -13.45
CA ALA A 132 -13.04 5.74 -13.69
C ALA A 132 -11.63 5.73 -14.34
N GLN A 133 -11.01 4.56 -14.46
CA GLN A 133 -9.65 4.36 -14.96
C GLN A 133 -8.60 5.15 -14.17
N THR A 134 -8.73 5.20 -12.84
CA THR A 134 -7.80 5.95 -11.98
C THR A 134 -7.12 5.06 -10.96
N MET A 135 -5.88 5.41 -10.61
CA MET A 135 -5.21 4.91 -9.42
C MET A 135 -4.65 6.08 -8.62
N THR A 136 -4.95 6.14 -7.33
CA THR A 136 -4.46 7.20 -6.44
C THR A 136 -3.83 6.59 -5.21
N PHE A 137 -2.65 7.07 -4.82
CA PHE A 137 -1.90 6.56 -3.69
C PHE A 137 -1.38 7.70 -2.82
N LYS A 138 -1.44 7.48 -1.51
CA LYS A 138 -0.63 8.18 -0.52
C LYS A 138 0.58 7.31 -0.22
N VAL A 139 1.76 7.87 -0.36
CA VAL A 139 3.04 7.17 -0.23
C VAL A 139 3.89 7.84 0.84
N ALA A 140 4.64 7.05 1.61
CA ALA A 140 5.65 7.52 2.55
C ALA A 140 6.86 6.57 2.56
N ASP A 141 8.03 7.11 2.86
CA ASP A 141 9.25 6.35 3.10
C ASP A 141 9.13 5.58 4.42
N ILE A 142 9.60 4.33 4.41
CA ILE A 142 9.71 3.48 5.60
C ILE A 142 11.09 3.74 6.23
N LEU A 143 11.10 4.03 7.52
CA LEU A 143 12.31 4.12 8.32
C LEU A 143 12.81 2.70 8.64
N THR A 144 14.04 2.39 8.24
CA THR A 144 14.65 1.06 8.41
C THR A 144 15.83 1.04 9.38
N ALA A 145 16.22 2.19 9.92
CA ALA A 145 17.20 2.30 10.99
C ALA A 145 16.47 2.28 12.35
N ASP A 146 16.95 1.43 13.26
CA ASP A 146 16.48 1.31 14.64
C ASP A 146 16.97 2.47 15.54
#